data_AF-A0A2E7CSL5-F1
#
_entry.id   AF-A0A2E7CSL5-F1
#
_cell.length_a   1.000
_cell.length_b   1.000
_cell.length_c   1.000
_cell.angle_alpha   90.00
_cell.angle_beta   90.00
_cell.angle_gamma   90.00
#
_symmetry.space_group_name_H-M   'P 1'
#
loop_
_entity.id
_entity.type
_entity.pdbx_description
1 polymer ?
#
loop_
_entity_poly.entity_id
_entity_poly.type
_entity_poly.pdbx_seq_one_letter_code
_entity_poly.pdbx_strand_id
1 'polypeptide(L)'
;FESSIDGWHIILNSSVASSVANTENTNFNSVIDTTGTNWKWDVPNGNLDSTAIGDYRNNNEVYIINRGYDINGNLIGFKKITFDNISGNEYEIHYADLDGNNENSIIIPKDSSVNFIGFSFTTNSIVDIEPNKENWDLLFTQYTHIFQNPLMPYLVTGVIINRNNTSISSDNVNVYDEINSSNIDSYVFNNEIDFIGYDWKTYDFNSGNYVVDQNSNYIIKTNVGFYYKLHFIDFYDDAGLKGSPKFEYQKL
;
A
#
# COMPACT_ATOMS: atom_id res chain seq x y z
N PHE A 1 4.50 0.72 10.09
CA PHE A 1 4.07 1.08 11.45
C PHE A 1 3.52 2.49 11.42
N GLU A 2 2.28 2.73 11.87
CA GLU A 2 1.68 4.07 11.84
C GLU A 2 2.44 5.04 12.74
N SER A 3 2.77 6.22 12.22
CA SER A 3 3.69 7.13 12.92
C SER A 3 3.02 8.12 13.88
N SER A 4 1.69 8.20 13.91
CA SER A 4 0.98 9.12 14.80
C SER A 4 1.13 8.71 16.26
N ILE A 5 1.05 9.67 17.20
CA ILE A 5 1.24 9.41 18.64
C ILE A 5 0.25 8.36 19.16
N ASP A 6 -1.02 8.47 18.78
CA ASP A 6 -2.07 7.50 19.14
C ASP A 6 -2.18 6.34 18.14
N GLY A 7 -1.37 6.38 17.08
CA GLY A 7 -1.38 5.41 16.00
C GLY A 7 -0.90 4.05 16.46
N TRP A 8 -1.55 3.02 15.94
CA TRP A 8 -1.26 1.63 16.29
C TRP A 8 -1.39 0.69 15.11
N HIS A 9 -1.85 1.18 13.97
CA HIS A 9 -2.07 0.35 12.82
C HIS A 9 -0.72 -0.10 12.23
N ILE A 10 -0.62 -1.38 11.90
CA ILE A 10 0.51 -1.94 11.16
C ILE A 10 -0.05 -2.46 9.84
N ILE A 11 0.60 -2.02 8.76
CA ILE A 11 0.32 -2.44 7.39
C ILE A 11 1.51 -3.25 6.86
N LEU A 12 1.20 -4.21 6.01
CA LEU A 12 2.13 -5.05 5.28
C LEU A 12 2.71 -4.29 4.08
N ASN A 13 3.85 -4.77 3.59
CA ASN A 13 4.37 -4.28 2.32
C ASN A 13 3.56 -4.85 1.15
N SER A 14 2.59 -4.06 0.66
CA SER A 14 1.73 -4.45 -0.46
C SER A 14 2.48 -4.56 -1.79
N SER A 15 3.64 -3.92 -1.96
CA SER A 15 4.42 -3.97 -3.21
C SER A 15 5.02 -5.34 -3.52
N VAL A 16 5.12 -6.22 -2.51
CA VAL A 16 5.72 -7.56 -2.64
C VAL A 16 4.71 -8.69 -2.50
N ALA A 17 3.41 -8.40 -2.42
CA ALA A 17 2.35 -9.37 -2.11
C ALA A 17 2.54 -10.07 -0.76
N SER A 18 2.97 -9.28 0.24
CA SER A 18 3.07 -9.73 1.62
C SER A 18 1.69 -10.12 2.17
N SER A 19 1.67 -11.12 3.04
CA SER A 19 0.46 -11.58 3.75
C SER A 19 0.80 -11.93 5.20
N VAL A 20 -0.22 -11.93 6.06
CA VAL A 20 -0.07 -12.30 7.47
C VAL A 20 -1.09 -13.35 7.87
N ALA A 21 -0.70 -14.21 8.80
CA ALA A 21 -1.61 -15.08 9.53
C ALA A 21 -1.42 -14.86 11.02
N ASN A 22 -2.51 -14.61 11.74
CA ASN A 22 -2.53 -14.76 13.18
C ASN A 22 -2.64 -16.25 13.49
N THR A 23 -1.74 -16.78 14.31
CA THR A 23 -1.73 -18.22 14.66
C THR A 23 -2.65 -18.57 15.82
N GLU A 24 -3.22 -17.57 16.51
CA GLU A 24 -3.98 -17.71 17.77
C GLU A 24 -3.17 -18.39 18.89
N ASN A 25 -1.86 -18.51 18.71
CA ASN A 25 -0.95 -19.15 19.63
C ASN A 25 -0.13 -18.09 20.35
N THR A 26 0.01 -18.22 21.67
CA THR A 26 0.77 -17.28 22.51
C THR A 26 2.17 -17.78 22.86
N ASN A 27 2.52 -19.02 22.48
CA ASN A 27 3.85 -19.57 22.65
C ASN A 27 4.67 -19.41 21.37
N PHE A 28 5.52 -18.38 21.35
CA PHE A 28 6.44 -18.06 20.25
C PHE A 28 7.26 -19.25 19.73
N ASN A 29 7.70 -20.14 20.62
CA ASN A 29 8.52 -21.29 20.27
C ASN A 29 7.73 -22.45 19.64
N SER A 30 6.42 -22.48 19.83
CA SER A 30 5.57 -23.53 19.25
C SER A 30 5.18 -23.27 17.78
N VAL A 31 5.30 -22.02 17.31
CA VAL A 31 5.06 -21.66 15.92
C VAL A 31 6.32 -21.95 15.11
N ILE A 32 6.30 -23.05 14.35
CA ILE A 32 7.45 -23.56 13.58
C ILE A 32 7.16 -23.83 12.10
N ASP A 33 5.90 -23.76 11.69
CA ASP A 33 5.47 -23.97 10.31
C ASP A 33 4.22 -23.14 9.99
N THR A 34 3.72 -23.24 8.75
CA THR A 34 2.56 -22.51 8.24
C THR A 34 1.31 -23.38 8.11
N THR A 35 1.30 -24.55 8.74
CA THR A 35 0.20 -25.51 8.62
C THR A 35 -1.07 -24.94 9.25
N GLY A 36 -2.17 -24.96 8.48
CA GLY A 36 -3.47 -24.49 8.98
C GLY A 36 -3.60 -22.98 9.12
N THR A 37 -2.63 -22.19 8.63
CA THR A 37 -2.73 -20.73 8.67
C THR A 37 -3.81 -20.20 7.74
N ASN A 38 -4.52 -19.16 8.20
CA ASN A 38 -5.45 -18.41 7.37
C ASN A 38 -4.82 -17.06 6.99
N TRP A 39 -4.42 -16.93 5.73
CA TRP A 39 -3.71 -15.75 5.23
C TRP A 39 -4.66 -14.58 5.00
N LYS A 40 -4.20 -13.40 5.41
CA LYS A 40 -4.85 -12.11 5.23
C LYS A 40 -3.91 -11.12 4.54
N TRP A 41 -4.51 -10.17 3.86
CA TRP A 41 -3.86 -9.05 3.17
C TRP A 41 -4.52 -7.75 3.60
N ASP A 42 -3.78 -6.65 3.57
CA ASP A 42 -4.39 -5.35 3.76
C ASP A 42 -5.30 -5.02 2.59
N VAL A 43 -6.43 -4.38 2.88
CA VAL A 43 -7.33 -3.92 1.82
C VAL A 43 -6.63 -2.84 0.98
N PRO A 44 -6.73 -2.91 -0.36
CA PRO A 44 -5.93 -2.06 -1.25
C PRO A 44 -6.31 -0.57 -1.15
N ASN A 45 -7.54 -0.26 -0.73
CA ASN A 45 -8.01 1.11 -0.50
C ASN A 45 -7.41 1.80 0.72
N GLY A 46 -6.59 1.10 1.50
CA GLY A 46 -5.81 1.68 2.59
C GLY A 46 -6.61 1.98 3.85
N ASN A 47 -7.84 1.46 3.95
CA ASN A 47 -8.65 1.54 5.16
C ASN A 47 -7.93 0.89 6.35
N LEU A 48 -7.75 1.67 7.42
CA LEU A 48 -7.05 1.23 8.62
C LEU A 48 -7.96 0.54 9.65
N ASP A 49 -9.28 0.67 9.54
CA ASP A 49 -10.24 0.03 10.46
C ASP A 49 -10.13 -1.49 10.48
N SER A 50 -9.50 -2.10 9.47
CA SER A 50 -9.31 -3.56 9.38
C SER A 50 -8.04 -3.92 8.60
N THR A 51 -6.88 -3.54 9.14
CA THR A 51 -5.60 -4.07 8.62
C THR A 51 -5.54 -5.59 8.76
N ALA A 52 -4.70 -6.24 7.97
CA ALA A 52 -4.53 -7.69 7.97
C ALA A 52 -4.07 -8.23 9.34
N ILE A 53 -3.25 -7.44 10.04
CA ILE A 53 -2.75 -7.74 11.40
C ILE A 53 -3.88 -7.58 12.43
N GLY A 54 -4.81 -6.63 12.21
CA GLY A 54 -5.88 -6.32 13.14
C GLY A 54 -5.39 -5.65 14.43
N ASP A 55 -6.25 -5.61 15.44
CA ASP A 55 -5.90 -5.07 16.77
C ASP A 55 -5.16 -6.12 17.61
N TYR A 56 -3.84 -5.95 17.69
CA TYR A 56 -2.93 -6.82 18.45
C TYR A 56 -2.72 -6.35 19.89
N ARG A 57 -3.20 -5.16 20.28
CA ARG A 57 -2.77 -4.46 21.51
C ARG A 57 -3.19 -5.15 22.81
N ASN A 58 -4.19 -6.03 22.74
CA ASN A 58 -4.74 -6.76 23.89
C ASN A 58 -4.52 -8.27 23.78
N ASN A 59 -3.62 -8.72 22.91
CA ASN A 59 -3.24 -10.12 22.79
C ASN A 59 -1.71 -10.25 22.73
N ASN A 60 -1.26 -11.49 22.87
CA ASN A 60 0.15 -11.87 22.88
C ASN A 60 0.40 -12.90 21.76
N GLU A 61 -0.44 -12.84 20.73
CA GLU A 61 -0.50 -13.88 19.71
C GLU A 61 0.68 -13.74 18.76
N VAL A 62 1.17 -14.88 18.32
CA VAL A 62 2.26 -14.96 17.37
C VAL A 62 1.66 -14.88 15.97
N TYR A 63 2.19 -13.98 15.17
CA TYR A 63 1.83 -13.82 13.78
C TYR A 63 2.92 -14.43 12.90
N ILE A 64 2.53 -14.96 11.74
CA ILE A 64 3.47 -15.31 10.68
C ILE A 64 3.30 -14.31 9.54
N ILE A 65 4.40 -13.64 9.19
CA ILE A 65 4.49 -12.77 8.03
C ILE A 65 5.07 -13.57 6.87
N ASN A 66 4.27 -13.77 5.82
CA ASN A 66 4.78 -14.12 4.50
C ASN A 66 5.32 -12.86 3.84
N ARG A 67 6.62 -12.84 3.60
CA ARG A 67 7.31 -11.63 3.12
C ARG A 67 7.15 -11.40 1.63
N GLY A 68 6.44 -12.29 0.93
CA GLY A 68 6.10 -12.12 -0.48
C GLY A 68 7.25 -12.47 -1.42
N TYR A 69 7.38 -11.71 -2.50
CA TYR A 69 8.32 -11.99 -3.59
C TYR A 69 9.41 -10.93 -3.73
N ASP A 70 10.60 -11.37 -4.13
CA ASP A 70 11.67 -10.46 -4.57
C ASP A 70 11.42 -9.94 -6.00
N ILE A 71 12.31 -9.07 -6.49
CA ILE A 71 12.22 -8.48 -7.83
C ILE A 71 12.32 -9.52 -8.97
N ASN A 72 12.86 -10.71 -8.69
CA ASN A 72 12.96 -11.81 -9.65
C ASN A 72 11.76 -12.77 -9.56
N GLY A 73 10.80 -12.51 -8.66
CA GLY A 73 9.64 -13.37 -8.43
C GLY A 73 9.93 -14.58 -7.53
N ASN A 74 11.06 -14.62 -6.82
CA ASN A 74 11.33 -15.68 -5.85
C ASN A 74 10.66 -15.37 -4.52
N LEU A 75 10.21 -16.41 -3.82
CA LEU A 75 9.69 -16.28 -2.46
C LEU A 75 10.81 -15.80 -1.51
N ILE A 76 10.52 -14.74 -0.76
CA ILE A 76 11.42 -14.20 0.27
C ILE A 76 11.40 -15.06 1.55
N GLY A 77 10.30 -15.77 1.79
CA GLY A 77 10.10 -16.64 2.95
C GLY A 77 9.30 -15.99 4.08
N PHE A 78 9.33 -16.63 5.24
CA PHE A 78 8.47 -16.30 6.38
C PHE A 78 9.26 -15.77 7.58
N LYS A 79 8.61 -14.97 8.42
CA LYS A 79 9.07 -14.63 9.77
C LYS A 79 7.91 -14.83 10.75
N LYS A 80 8.19 -15.31 11.96
CA LYS A 80 7.24 -15.22 13.08
C LYS A 80 7.51 -13.95 13.86
N ILE A 81 6.46 -13.30 14.37
CA ILE A 81 6.54 -12.00 15.04
C ILE A 81 5.47 -11.86 16.13
N THR A 82 5.82 -11.20 17.22
CA THR A 82 4.92 -10.61 18.22
C THR A 82 5.11 -9.11 18.27
N PHE A 83 4.08 -8.41 18.73
CA PHE A 83 4.06 -6.97 18.90
C PHE A 83 4.03 -6.67 20.40
N ASP A 84 5.20 -6.70 21.04
CA ASP A 84 5.33 -6.79 22.49
C ASP A 84 4.87 -5.54 23.22
N ASN A 85 5.12 -4.36 22.63
CA ASN A 85 4.75 -3.09 23.22
C ASN A 85 4.41 -2.04 22.16
N ILE A 86 3.48 -1.16 22.51
CA ILE A 86 3.19 0.06 21.76
C ILE A 86 2.98 1.21 22.72
N SER A 87 3.58 2.35 22.41
CA SER A 87 3.41 3.59 23.17
C SER A 87 3.20 4.78 22.24
N GLY A 88 3.09 5.96 22.83
CA GLY A 88 3.07 7.23 22.10
C GLY A 88 4.32 7.49 21.26
N ASN A 89 5.45 6.86 21.62
CA ASN A 89 6.74 7.17 21.04
C ASN A 89 7.31 6.06 20.16
N GLU A 90 6.87 4.81 20.32
CA GLU A 90 7.51 3.67 19.66
C GLU A 90 6.63 2.42 19.64
N TYR A 91 7.05 1.49 18.78
CA TYR A 91 6.64 0.09 18.78
C TYR A 91 7.83 -0.77 19.20
N GLU A 92 7.57 -1.86 19.90
CA GLU A 92 8.52 -2.94 20.14
C GLU A 92 8.01 -4.21 19.46
N ILE A 93 8.86 -4.83 18.65
CA ILE A 93 8.57 -6.09 17.98
C ILE A 93 9.60 -7.13 18.35
N HIS A 94 9.17 -8.38 18.48
CA HIS A 94 10.02 -9.55 18.65
C HIS A 94 9.75 -10.53 17.52
N TYR A 95 10.79 -10.99 16.84
CA TYR A 95 10.63 -11.81 15.64
C TYR A 95 11.79 -12.79 15.44
N ALA A 96 11.53 -13.86 14.68
CA ALA A 96 12.52 -14.89 14.35
C ALA A 96 12.17 -15.57 13.02
N ASP A 97 13.08 -16.39 12.49
CA ASP A 97 12.72 -17.42 11.53
C ASP A 97 11.80 -18.47 12.19
N LEU A 98 11.03 -19.21 11.39
CA LEU A 98 10.09 -20.20 11.92
C LEU A 98 10.79 -21.30 12.73
N ASP A 99 12.02 -21.68 12.34
CA ASP A 99 12.86 -22.64 13.04
C ASP A 99 13.49 -22.09 14.34
N GLY A 100 13.24 -20.83 14.69
CA GLY A 100 13.77 -20.15 15.86
C GLY A 100 15.13 -19.49 15.66
N ASN A 101 15.75 -19.62 14.48
CA ASN A 101 16.99 -18.91 14.18
C ASN A 101 16.73 -17.41 13.98
N ASN A 102 17.79 -16.61 14.08
CA ASN A 102 17.75 -15.16 13.86
C ASN A 102 16.68 -14.44 14.68
N GLU A 103 16.48 -14.90 15.92
CA GLU A 103 15.59 -14.28 16.90
C GLU A 103 16.12 -12.91 17.32
N ASN A 104 15.26 -11.90 17.32
CA ASN A 104 15.63 -10.51 17.60
C ASN A 104 14.44 -9.69 18.13
N SER A 105 14.74 -8.61 18.86
CA SER A 105 13.77 -7.60 19.27
C SER A 105 14.25 -6.22 18.83
N ILE A 106 13.34 -5.42 18.27
CA ILE A 106 13.66 -4.10 17.72
C ILE A 106 12.65 -3.07 18.22
N ILE A 107 13.16 -1.90 18.60
CA ILE A 107 12.39 -0.71 18.88
C ILE A 107 12.28 0.12 17.59
N ILE A 108 11.05 0.50 17.24
CA ILE A 108 10.73 1.34 16.09
C ILE A 108 10.17 2.67 16.61
N PRO A 109 11.00 3.73 16.72
CA PRO A 109 10.55 5.04 17.17
C PRO A 109 9.59 5.65 16.14
N LYS A 110 8.53 6.30 16.62
CA LYS A 110 7.55 7.02 15.82
C LYS A 110 8.13 8.35 15.31
N ASP A 111 7.75 8.71 14.09
CA ASP A 111 8.13 9.95 13.42
C ASP A 111 6.90 10.60 12.79
N SER A 112 6.38 11.63 13.44
CA SER A 112 5.15 12.31 13.01
C SER A 112 5.28 13.05 11.68
N SER A 113 6.48 13.17 11.11
CA SER A 113 6.73 13.79 9.80
C SER A 113 6.32 12.92 8.61
N VAL A 114 6.15 11.60 8.83
CA VAL A 114 5.69 10.63 7.84
C VAL A 114 4.36 10.00 8.30
N ASN A 115 3.66 9.31 7.40
CA ASN A 115 2.46 8.54 7.71
C ASN A 115 2.82 7.20 8.37
N PHE A 116 3.80 6.49 7.81
CA PHE A 116 4.23 5.17 8.23
C PHE A 116 5.75 5.01 8.18
N ILE A 117 6.29 4.31 9.17
CA ILE A 117 7.68 3.87 9.20
C ILE A 117 7.79 2.44 8.68
N GLY A 118 8.78 2.19 7.82
CA GLY A 118 9.12 0.88 7.30
C GLY A 118 10.14 0.15 8.18
N PHE A 119 9.97 -1.15 8.36
CA PHE A 119 10.99 -2.05 8.91
C PHE A 119 11.24 -3.20 7.93
N SER A 120 12.51 -3.49 7.68
CA SER A 120 12.93 -4.55 6.77
C SER A 120 13.58 -5.68 7.53
N PHE A 121 12.95 -6.87 7.48
CA PHE A 121 13.55 -8.10 8.01
C PHE A 121 14.80 -8.55 7.22
N THR A 122 15.01 -8.09 5.97
CA THR A 122 16.19 -8.44 5.17
C THR A 122 17.42 -7.71 5.70
N THR A 123 17.29 -6.41 5.92
CA THR A 123 18.41 -5.54 6.34
C THR A 123 18.47 -5.41 7.86
N ASN A 124 17.48 -5.95 8.57
CA ASN A 124 17.28 -5.78 10.01
C ASN A 124 17.39 -4.30 10.42
N SER A 125 16.67 -3.44 9.72
CA SER A 125 16.75 -2.00 9.91
C SER A 125 15.42 -1.31 9.60
N ILE A 126 15.24 -0.15 10.21
CA ILE A 126 14.25 0.83 9.78
C ILE A 126 14.65 1.33 8.39
N VAL A 127 13.66 1.55 7.53
CA VAL A 127 13.85 2.01 6.15
C VAL A 127 12.84 3.10 5.81
N ASP A 128 13.30 4.11 5.06
CA ASP A 128 12.45 5.15 4.53
C ASP A 128 11.65 4.60 3.33
N ILE A 129 10.33 4.68 3.41
CA ILE A 129 9.41 4.17 2.37
C ILE A 129 8.61 5.28 1.70
N GLU A 130 8.64 6.48 2.27
CA GLU A 130 7.97 7.66 1.76
C GLU A 130 8.74 8.93 2.19
N PRO A 131 8.65 10.03 1.43
CA PRO A 131 9.13 11.32 1.89
C PRO A 131 8.21 11.86 3.01
N ASN A 132 8.57 12.99 3.60
CA ASN A 132 7.69 13.71 4.53
C ASN A 132 6.27 13.86 3.95
N LYS A 133 5.25 13.55 4.74
CA LYS A 133 3.85 13.45 4.30
C LYS A 133 3.24 14.77 3.79
N GLU A 134 3.91 15.90 4.00
CA GLU A 134 3.51 17.20 3.47
C GLU A 134 4.07 17.47 2.06
N ASN A 135 4.99 16.64 1.56
CA ASN A 135 5.75 16.89 0.34
C ASN A 135 5.37 16.00 -0.85
N TRP A 136 4.27 15.25 -0.79
CA TRP A 136 3.81 14.40 -1.89
C TRP A 136 2.30 14.19 -1.88
N ASP A 137 1.74 13.88 -3.06
CA ASP A 137 0.30 13.61 -3.25
C ASP A 137 0.06 12.26 -3.94
N LEU A 138 0.90 11.90 -4.92
CA LEU A 138 0.77 10.69 -5.73
C LEU A 138 2.03 9.83 -5.63
N LEU A 139 1.83 8.52 -5.60
CA LEU A 139 2.89 7.52 -5.67
C LEU A 139 2.56 6.51 -6.77
N PHE A 140 3.39 6.51 -7.81
CA PHE A 140 3.36 5.51 -8.88
C PHE A 140 4.13 4.28 -8.42
N THR A 141 3.44 3.16 -8.23
CA THR A 141 4.05 1.99 -7.60
C THR A 141 3.37 0.69 -8.00
N GLN A 142 4.05 -0.41 -7.70
CA GLN A 142 3.45 -1.72 -7.64
C GLN A 142 2.80 -1.92 -6.26
N TYR A 143 1.61 -2.51 -6.22
CA TYR A 143 0.93 -2.86 -4.98
C TYR A 143 0.02 -4.08 -5.20
N THR A 144 -0.46 -4.65 -4.09
CA THR A 144 -1.37 -5.79 -4.12
C THR A 144 -2.79 -5.30 -4.19
N HIS A 145 -3.49 -5.67 -5.26
CA HIS A 145 -4.95 -5.59 -5.34
C HIS A 145 -5.56 -6.94 -4.96
N ILE A 146 -6.75 -6.95 -4.37
CA ILE A 146 -7.44 -8.18 -3.96
C ILE A 146 -8.68 -8.34 -4.83
N PHE A 147 -8.58 -9.16 -5.87
CA PHE A 147 -9.74 -9.53 -6.67
C PHE A 147 -10.70 -10.36 -5.83
N GLN A 148 -12.00 -10.10 -5.99
CA GLN A 148 -13.07 -10.83 -5.33
C GLN A 148 -13.70 -11.82 -6.30
N ASN A 149 -14.14 -12.98 -5.80
CA ASN A 149 -14.83 -14.03 -6.55
C ASN A 149 -14.04 -14.63 -7.74
N PRO A 150 -12.96 -15.42 -7.50
CA PRO A 150 -12.45 -15.86 -6.20
C PRO A 150 -11.57 -14.80 -5.53
N LEU A 151 -11.38 -14.93 -4.21
CA LEU A 151 -10.42 -14.10 -3.47
C LEU A 151 -9.01 -14.37 -4.01
N MET A 152 -8.41 -13.37 -4.66
CA MET A 152 -7.10 -13.51 -5.29
C MET A 152 -6.25 -12.24 -5.09
N PRO A 153 -5.23 -12.26 -4.22
CA PRO A 153 -4.24 -11.19 -4.16
C PRO A 153 -3.40 -11.21 -5.44
N TYR A 154 -3.21 -10.05 -6.05
CA TYR A 154 -2.50 -9.93 -7.31
C TYR A 154 -1.71 -8.62 -7.36
N LEU A 155 -0.48 -8.70 -7.83
CA LEU A 155 0.37 -7.52 -8.00
C LEU A 155 -0.03 -6.75 -9.24
N VAL A 156 -0.43 -5.49 -9.04
CA VAL A 156 -0.75 -4.53 -10.08
C VAL A 156 0.22 -3.36 -10.03
N THR A 157 0.37 -2.64 -11.14
CA THR A 157 1.11 -1.37 -11.18
C THR A 157 0.12 -0.24 -11.42
N GLY A 158 0.13 0.77 -10.56
CA GLY A 158 -0.83 1.85 -10.61
C GLY A 158 -0.37 3.08 -9.83
N VAL A 159 -1.34 3.89 -9.43
CA VAL A 159 -1.11 5.09 -8.64
C VAL A 159 -1.89 4.99 -7.33
N ILE A 160 -1.20 5.18 -6.22
CA ILE A 160 -1.82 5.37 -4.92
C ILE A 160 -1.61 6.80 -4.44
N ILE A 161 -2.54 7.31 -3.63
CA ILE A 161 -2.49 8.68 -3.11
C ILE A 161 -1.96 8.73 -1.68
N ASN A 162 -1.42 9.89 -1.32
CA ASN A 162 -1.04 10.19 0.04
C ASN A 162 -2.26 10.30 0.94
N ARG A 163 -2.34 9.45 1.98
CA ARG A 163 -3.43 9.49 2.96
C ARG A 163 -3.48 10.81 3.76
N ASN A 164 -2.41 11.59 3.76
CA ASN A 164 -2.37 12.90 4.41
C ASN A 164 -3.04 13.96 3.53
N ASN A 165 -4.34 14.16 3.73
CA ASN A 165 -5.15 15.25 3.13
C ASN A 165 -5.19 15.31 1.59
N THR A 166 -4.78 14.26 0.88
CA THR A 166 -5.00 14.15 -0.57
C THR A 166 -6.32 13.45 -0.83
N SER A 167 -7.05 13.89 -1.84
CA SER A 167 -8.30 13.24 -2.26
C SER A 167 -8.53 13.41 -3.75
N ILE A 168 -9.21 12.45 -4.37
CA ILE A 168 -9.39 12.37 -5.81
C ILE A 168 -10.87 12.29 -6.17
N SER A 169 -11.25 12.88 -7.28
CA SER A 169 -12.49 12.56 -8.00
C SER A 169 -12.14 12.11 -9.42
N SER A 170 -13.01 11.32 -10.05
CA SER A 170 -12.91 11.00 -11.48
C SER A 170 -13.86 11.90 -12.28
N ASP A 171 -13.47 12.25 -13.50
CA ASP A 171 -14.33 12.84 -14.52
C ASP A 171 -14.20 12.04 -15.82
N ASN A 172 -15.24 11.27 -16.11
CA ASN A 172 -15.34 10.44 -17.32
C ASN A 172 -16.36 11.01 -18.32
N VAL A 173 -16.80 12.25 -18.11
CA VAL A 173 -17.87 12.90 -18.88
C VAL A 173 -17.29 14.00 -19.76
N ASN A 174 -16.43 14.85 -19.21
CA ASN A 174 -15.83 15.95 -19.95
C ASN A 174 -14.54 15.49 -20.63
N VAL A 175 -14.24 16.05 -21.80
CA VAL A 175 -12.90 15.90 -22.39
C VAL A 175 -11.89 16.71 -21.58
N TYR A 176 -10.65 16.24 -21.50
CA TYR A 176 -9.62 16.80 -20.63
C TYR A 176 -9.48 18.33 -20.74
N ASP A 177 -9.49 18.88 -21.94
CA ASP A 177 -9.33 20.33 -22.20
C ASP A 177 -10.47 21.20 -21.65
N GLU A 178 -11.68 20.64 -21.53
CA GLU A 178 -12.86 21.37 -21.06
C GLU A 178 -12.94 21.46 -19.54
N ILE A 179 -12.22 20.59 -18.82
CA ILE A 179 -12.14 20.59 -17.36
C ILE A 179 -11.39 21.84 -16.88
N ASN A 180 -12.07 22.64 -16.06
CA ASN A 180 -11.57 23.89 -15.49
C ASN A 180 -12.06 24.09 -14.04
N SER A 181 -11.62 25.15 -13.36
CA SER A 181 -11.93 25.38 -11.94
C SER A 181 -13.42 25.57 -11.64
N SER A 182 -14.24 26.00 -12.61
CA SER A 182 -15.69 26.12 -12.39
C SER A 182 -16.39 24.76 -12.20
N ASN A 183 -15.74 23.65 -12.58
CA ASN A 183 -16.27 22.30 -12.38
C ASN A 183 -16.06 21.77 -10.96
N ILE A 184 -15.16 22.37 -10.16
CA ILE A 184 -14.69 21.78 -8.90
C ILE A 184 -15.84 21.47 -7.93
N ASP A 185 -16.81 22.38 -7.81
CA ASP A 185 -17.95 22.22 -6.89
C ASP A 185 -18.90 21.07 -7.28
N SER A 186 -18.77 20.52 -8.48
CA SER A 186 -19.57 19.37 -8.95
C SER A 186 -18.95 18.01 -8.61
N TYR A 187 -17.67 17.97 -8.20
CA TYR A 187 -16.95 16.74 -7.93
C TYR A 187 -17.12 16.25 -6.50
N VAL A 188 -17.20 14.93 -6.33
CA VAL A 188 -17.22 14.26 -5.03
C VAL A 188 -15.87 13.59 -4.83
N PHE A 189 -15.11 14.09 -3.86
CA PHE A 189 -13.76 13.63 -3.59
C PHE A 189 -13.75 12.41 -2.65
N ASN A 190 -12.90 11.44 -2.96
CA ASN A 190 -12.63 10.22 -2.21
C ASN A 190 -11.17 10.20 -1.72
N ASN A 191 -10.93 9.63 -0.55
CA ASN A 191 -9.62 9.51 0.12
C ASN A 191 -9.08 8.07 0.17
N GLU A 192 -9.74 7.11 -0.48
CA GLU A 192 -9.22 5.76 -0.69
C GLU A 192 -7.89 5.83 -1.43
N ILE A 193 -6.86 5.16 -0.89
CA ILE A 193 -5.50 5.35 -1.39
C ILE A 193 -5.34 4.83 -2.82
N ASP A 194 -6.13 3.83 -3.22
CA ASP A 194 -6.09 3.22 -4.55
C ASP A 194 -7.17 3.77 -5.50
N PHE A 195 -7.75 4.94 -5.22
CA PHE A 195 -8.86 5.48 -6.03
C PHE A 195 -8.49 5.75 -7.51
N ILE A 196 -7.25 6.20 -7.79
CA ILE A 196 -6.73 6.23 -9.18
C ILE A 196 -6.35 4.81 -9.61
N GLY A 197 -5.73 4.07 -8.69
CA GLY A 197 -5.59 2.64 -8.80
C GLY A 197 -4.76 2.20 -10.00
N TYR A 198 -5.07 0.99 -10.48
CA TYR A 198 -4.43 0.38 -11.63
C TYR A 198 -5.32 0.39 -12.88
N ASP A 199 -6.60 0.68 -12.71
CA ASP A 199 -7.72 0.41 -13.63
C ASP A 199 -7.96 1.53 -14.66
N TRP A 200 -7.20 2.63 -14.57
CA TRP A 200 -7.02 3.59 -15.68
C TRP A 200 -6.47 2.94 -16.98
N LYS A 201 -6.03 1.68 -16.89
CA LYS A 201 -5.65 0.82 -18.03
C LYS A 201 -6.15 -0.60 -17.83
N THR A 202 -6.35 -1.30 -18.95
CA THR A 202 -6.77 -2.71 -18.98
C THR A 202 -5.88 -3.51 -19.91
N TYR A 203 -5.73 -4.81 -19.67
CA TYR A 203 -4.99 -5.69 -20.56
C TYR A 203 -5.91 -6.20 -21.69
N ASP A 204 -5.60 -5.85 -22.94
CA ASP A 204 -6.29 -6.40 -24.10
C ASP A 204 -5.62 -7.72 -24.53
N PHE A 205 -6.34 -8.81 -24.36
CA PHE A 205 -5.87 -10.16 -24.69
C PHE A 205 -5.73 -10.40 -26.20
N ASN A 206 -6.37 -9.61 -27.06
CA ASN A 206 -6.29 -9.77 -28.50
C ASN A 206 -4.97 -9.20 -29.04
N SER A 207 -4.60 -8.00 -28.58
CA SER A 207 -3.37 -7.31 -28.96
C SER A 207 -2.18 -7.64 -28.05
N GLY A 208 -2.43 -8.24 -26.88
CA GLY A 208 -1.39 -8.66 -25.93
C GLY A 208 -0.72 -7.51 -25.19
N ASN A 209 -1.37 -6.35 -25.10
CA ASN A 209 -0.84 -5.13 -24.48
C ASN A 209 -1.85 -4.48 -23.52
N TYR A 210 -1.37 -3.54 -22.72
CA TYR A 210 -2.24 -2.68 -21.91
C TYR A 210 -2.77 -1.52 -22.77
N VAL A 211 -4.03 -1.18 -22.59
CA VAL A 211 -4.72 -0.05 -23.23
C VAL A 211 -5.21 0.88 -22.14
N VAL A 212 -4.89 2.17 -22.28
CA VAL A 212 -5.34 3.23 -21.38
C VAL A 212 -6.76 3.66 -21.73
N ASP A 213 -7.61 3.88 -20.73
CA ASP A 213 -8.91 4.51 -20.93
C ASP A 213 -8.76 6.02 -21.11
N GLN A 214 -8.80 6.46 -22.36
CA GLN A 214 -8.65 7.87 -22.77
C GLN A 214 -9.83 8.77 -22.36
N ASN A 215 -10.90 8.22 -21.77
CA ASN A 215 -11.98 9.03 -21.23
C ASN A 215 -11.81 9.30 -19.73
N SER A 216 -10.88 8.61 -19.06
CA SER A 216 -10.73 8.68 -17.61
C SER A 216 -9.83 9.84 -17.19
N ASN A 217 -10.43 10.94 -16.71
CA ASN A 217 -9.71 12.04 -16.09
C ASN A 217 -9.80 11.97 -14.57
N TYR A 218 -8.78 12.50 -13.89
CA TYR A 218 -8.72 12.55 -12.43
C TYR A 218 -8.56 13.99 -11.96
N ILE A 219 -9.34 14.37 -10.96
CA ILE A 219 -9.26 15.65 -10.27
C ILE A 219 -8.61 15.41 -8.93
N ILE A 220 -7.41 15.97 -8.76
CA ILE A 220 -6.60 15.81 -7.56
C ILE A 220 -6.79 17.05 -6.70
N LYS A 221 -7.24 16.86 -5.46
CA LYS A 221 -7.11 17.85 -4.40
C LYS A 221 -5.88 17.48 -3.56
N THR A 222 -4.83 18.29 -3.67
CA THR A 222 -3.55 18.04 -3.00
C THR A 222 -3.64 18.23 -1.49
N ASN A 223 -2.67 17.68 -0.76
CA ASN A 223 -2.52 17.81 0.68
C ASN A 223 -2.43 19.27 1.19
N VAL A 224 -2.00 20.20 0.33
CA VAL A 224 -1.93 21.65 0.57
C VAL A 224 -3.11 22.43 -0.01
N GLY A 225 -4.11 21.75 -0.56
CA GLY A 225 -5.39 22.35 -0.98
C GLY A 225 -5.43 22.94 -2.39
N PHE A 226 -4.47 22.60 -3.26
CA PHE A 226 -4.57 22.94 -4.69
C PHE A 226 -5.35 21.87 -5.46
N TYR A 227 -5.93 22.28 -6.58
CA TYR A 227 -6.61 21.37 -7.50
C TYR A 227 -5.80 21.20 -8.78
N TYR A 228 -5.73 19.97 -9.27
CA TYR A 228 -5.14 19.62 -10.56
C TYR A 228 -6.08 18.68 -11.30
N LYS A 229 -6.07 18.73 -12.64
CA LYS A 229 -6.54 17.64 -13.48
C LYS A 229 -5.35 16.80 -13.96
N LEU A 230 -5.55 15.50 -14.10
CA LEU A 230 -4.59 14.54 -14.62
C LEU A 230 -5.29 13.59 -15.60
N HIS A 231 -4.64 13.28 -16.71
CA HIS A 231 -5.13 12.36 -17.72
C HIS A 231 -4.01 11.45 -18.21
N PHE A 232 -4.25 10.13 -18.21
CA PHE A 232 -3.26 9.16 -18.66
C PHE A 232 -3.29 9.03 -20.18
N ILE A 233 -2.10 8.99 -20.78
CA ILE A 233 -1.91 8.88 -22.22
C ILE A 233 -1.43 7.47 -22.58
N ASP A 234 -0.47 6.95 -21.82
CA ASP A 234 0.17 5.66 -22.12
C ASP A 234 0.67 4.97 -20.83
N PHE A 235 0.88 3.65 -20.88
CA PHE A 235 1.54 2.86 -19.83
C PHE A 235 2.98 2.45 -20.21
N TYR A 236 3.40 2.78 -21.43
CA TYR A 236 4.68 2.44 -22.00
C TYR A 236 5.54 3.69 -22.22
N ASP A 237 6.86 3.54 -22.17
CA ASP A 237 7.79 4.56 -22.65
C ASP A 237 7.91 4.55 -24.19
N ASP A 238 8.70 5.48 -24.73
CA ASP A 238 8.96 5.59 -26.17
C ASP A 238 9.63 4.33 -26.77
N ALA A 239 10.17 3.43 -25.95
CA ALA A 239 10.77 2.16 -26.37
C ALA A 239 9.81 0.95 -26.20
N GLY A 240 8.59 1.18 -25.70
CA GLY A 240 7.60 0.12 -25.46
C GLY A 240 7.81 -0.64 -24.15
N LEU A 241 8.57 -0.11 -23.19
CA LEU A 241 8.72 -0.72 -21.87
C LEU A 241 7.51 -0.38 -20.98
N LYS A 242 6.79 -1.42 -20.54
CA LYS A 242 5.65 -1.29 -19.63
C LYS A 242 6.08 -0.80 -18.24
N GLY A 243 5.18 -0.11 -17.55
CA GLY A 243 5.47 0.41 -16.20
C GLY A 243 5.98 1.86 -16.21
N SER A 244 5.98 2.50 -17.38
CA SER A 244 6.48 3.85 -17.61
C SER A 244 5.30 4.74 -18.05
N PRO A 245 4.40 5.12 -17.13
CA PRO A 245 3.18 5.83 -17.50
C PRO A 245 3.49 7.22 -18.06
N LYS A 246 2.84 7.55 -19.18
CA LYS A 246 2.81 8.89 -19.75
C LYS A 246 1.47 9.52 -19.42
N PHE A 247 1.49 10.74 -18.91
CA PHE A 247 0.28 11.46 -18.53
C PHE A 247 0.50 12.95 -18.72
N GLU A 248 -0.61 13.68 -18.81
CA GLU A 248 -0.67 15.13 -18.77
C GLU A 248 -1.35 15.58 -17.48
N TYR A 249 -0.98 16.76 -16.99
CA TYR A 249 -1.59 17.36 -15.81
C TYR A 249 -1.59 18.87 -15.90
N GLN A 250 -2.58 19.51 -15.27
CA GLN A 250 -2.71 20.96 -15.24
C GLN A 250 -3.36 21.41 -13.93
N LYS A 251 -2.86 22.50 -13.35
CA LYS A 251 -3.50 23.15 -12.20
C LYS A 251 -4.84 23.76 -12.61
N LEU A 252 -5.86 23.60 -11.75
CA LEU A 252 -7.20 24.18 -11.91
C LEU A 252 -7.34 25.48 -11.11
#